data_AF-A0A2D5ADI5-F1
#
_entry.id   AF-A0A2D5ADI5-F1
#
_cell.length_a   1.000
_cell.length_b   1.000
_cell.length_c   1.000
_cell.angle_alpha   90.00
_cell.angle_beta   90.00
_cell.angle_gamma   90.00
#
_symmetry.space_group_name_H-M   'P 1'
#
loop_
_entity.id
_entity.type
_entity.pdbx_description
1 polymer ?
#
loop_
_entity_poly.entity_id
_entity_poly.type
_entity_poly.pdbx_seq_one_letter_code
_entity_poly.pdbx_strand_id
1 'polypeptide(L)'
;MTRTPPADVFRNAVRRRTPFGSRTIAMLGMLAMTGLATAAPPSMEEAVAGWLRARAWLDAGTLPAEASEESRIEVTGAEAVGVVLRMDGRSIGRGDDPAGDDRAVRRALGRALAQAFGNERVRDLPAGLQSTLPSRLALELEFAGVDEPLLGGTLAAAARRVRPGIDGIAIRRGTAIARSLPGRELATGTAGATSSIIFRLLDELGLPPRDLPQLRELDQVSLRRFETIRIAQAASDEFPRVLLRTGDRVERGPVPSATAREIRRRIVTNLLGHRPADVEDAVDRPRFLGDYDPIADRHDPFEATPADRLLAAWALAASGSAGSGDAALDRRSEATALALLRETTAQELEDPACADLALFTATALEEQADIGRLLETIEAGPEPADPVGRARWAAAIGATPANLVDDATFIRRLDDAWSVNRSVDAMIASFEWLAHAERSRARRTGGASPRLAALRAVRDSLLLRQETDPTIDLAGGLELRAGNRSTVDARTLRPGLGMAVLEHLPGDDLDADRRARAGMQGIVRFLRQLETAERDARLLPGWRKATGGLRIAPWSARQSVAANATAVLLLLESTG
;
A
#
# COMPACT_ATOMS: atom_id res chain seq x y z
N MET A 1 70.52 -8.40 -7.04
CA MET A 1 70.25 -7.60 -8.25
C MET A 1 69.27 -6.49 -7.85
N THR A 2 69.70 -5.26 -7.54
CA THR A 2 70.09 -4.15 -8.44
C THR A 2 68.94 -3.70 -9.36
N ARG A 3 68.48 -2.44 -9.40
CA ARG A 3 68.93 -1.19 -8.72
C ARG A 3 67.80 -0.13 -8.75
N THR A 4 67.64 0.63 -7.67
CA THR A 4 67.22 2.06 -7.67
C THR A 4 68.45 2.97 -7.88
N PRO A 5 68.33 4.32 -7.93
CA PRO A 5 67.17 5.19 -8.15
C PRO A 5 67.30 5.84 -9.57
N PRO A 6 67.46 7.16 -9.86
CA PRO A 6 67.56 8.40 -9.05
C PRO A 6 66.27 9.26 -9.06
N ALA A 7 66.33 10.42 -8.39
CA ALA A 7 65.47 11.59 -8.57
C ALA A 7 66.36 12.84 -8.56
N ASP A 8 65.98 13.92 -9.26
CA ASP A 8 66.53 15.29 -9.18
C ASP A 8 65.70 16.21 -10.12
N VAL A 9 65.58 17.55 -10.05
CA VAL A 9 65.67 18.61 -9.02
C VAL A 9 65.73 19.96 -9.80
N PHE A 10 64.74 20.85 -9.61
CA PHE A 10 64.73 22.31 -9.94
C PHE A 10 64.89 22.73 -11.44
N ARG A 11 64.21 23.76 -11.99
CA ARG A 11 64.20 25.20 -11.61
C ARG A 11 63.06 26.00 -12.26
N ASN A 12 62.67 27.10 -11.61
CA ASN A 12 61.84 28.17 -12.17
C ASN A 12 62.57 29.00 -13.26
N ALA A 13 61.84 29.47 -14.28
CA ALA A 13 62.22 30.67 -15.05
C ALA A 13 60.99 31.42 -15.61
N VAL A 14 60.82 32.66 -15.19
CA VAL A 14 59.80 33.62 -15.66
C VAL A 14 60.24 34.27 -16.98
N ARG A 15 59.32 34.50 -17.96
CA ARG A 15 59.25 35.77 -18.72
C ARG A 15 58.06 35.94 -19.70
N ARG A 16 57.30 37.00 -19.41
CA ARG A 16 56.75 38.05 -20.32
C ARG A 16 55.49 37.81 -21.17
N ARG A 17 54.67 38.86 -21.12
CA ARG A 17 53.32 39.09 -21.66
C ARG A 17 53.33 39.52 -23.14
N THR A 18 52.35 39.01 -23.92
CA THR A 18 51.43 39.73 -24.85
C THR A 18 52.00 40.52 -26.07
N PRO A 19 51.20 40.93 -27.09
CA PRO A 19 49.72 40.93 -27.17
C PRO A 19 49.04 40.56 -28.53
N PHE A 20 47.70 40.56 -28.47
CA PHE A 20 46.71 40.74 -29.56
C PHE A 20 46.55 39.74 -30.71
N GLY A 21 45.30 39.31 -30.89
CA GLY A 21 44.78 38.47 -31.98
C GLY A 21 43.25 38.33 -31.93
N SER A 22 42.55 39.37 -31.49
CA SER A 22 41.12 39.35 -31.18
C SER A 22 40.24 39.49 -32.43
N ARG A 23 39.63 38.41 -32.93
CA ARG A 23 38.50 38.49 -33.89
C ARG A 23 37.61 37.24 -34.13
N THR A 24 37.51 36.29 -33.19
CA THR A 24 36.61 35.10 -33.36
C THR A 24 35.90 34.63 -32.09
N ILE A 25 35.33 35.55 -31.30
CA ILE A 25 34.41 35.21 -30.19
C ILE A 25 33.15 36.07 -30.31
N ALA A 26 32.23 35.63 -31.18
CA ALA A 26 30.91 36.24 -31.37
C ALA A 26 29.88 35.20 -31.86
N MET A 27 29.99 33.94 -31.42
CA MET A 27 28.99 32.91 -31.73
C MET A 27 28.92 31.74 -30.71
N LEU A 28 29.29 31.97 -29.44
CA LEU A 28 28.68 31.18 -28.36
C LEU A 28 27.35 31.86 -28.03
N GLY A 29 26.30 31.42 -28.72
CA GLY A 29 24.94 31.88 -28.48
C GLY A 29 24.48 31.57 -27.07
N MET A 30 23.55 32.39 -26.60
CA MET A 30 22.84 32.28 -25.32
C MET A 30 22.47 30.82 -24.96
N LEU A 31 23.31 30.16 -24.15
CA LEU A 31 22.76 29.19 -23.20
C LEU A 31 22.01 30.02 -22.18
N ALA A 32 20.70 30.14 -22.38
CA ALA A 32 19.82 30.63 -21.34
C ALA A 32 20.06 29.77 -20.09
N MET A 33 20.47 30.42 -19.00
CA MET A 33 20.37 29.82 -17.68
C MET A 33 18.90 29.80 -17.29
N THR A 34 18.12 28.94 -17.96
CA THR A 34 16.90 28.40 -17.37
C THR A 34 17.34 27.70 -16.11
N GLY A 35 17.09 28.33 -14.96
CA GLY A 35 17.35 27.70 -13.68
C GLY A 35 16.76 26.30 -13.68
N LEU A 36 17.50 25.34 -13.12
CA LEU A 36 16.97 24.00 -12.89
C LEU A 36 15.82 24.14 -11.89
N ALA A 37 14.60 24.32 -12.42
CA ALA A 37 13.40 24.35 -11.62
C ALA A 37 13.29 23.00 -10.91
N THR A 38 13.44 23.02 -9.59
CA THR A 38 13.09 21.90 -8.73
C THR A 38 11.58 21.72 -8.80
N ALA A 39 11.10 20.48 -8.94
CA ALA A 39 9.67 20.23 -8.89
C ALA A 39 9.11 20.74 -7.56
N ALA A 40 8.08 21.57 -7.66
CA ALA A 40 7.43 22.21 -6.52
C ALA A 40 5.91 22.19 -6.75
N PRO A 41 5.11 21.97 -5.70
CA PRO A 41 3.66 22.06 -5.81
C PRO A 41 3.22 23.50 -6.10
N PRO A 42 2.04 23.71 -6.72
CA PRO A 42 1.44 25.05 -6.88
C PRO A 42 1.14 25.74 -5.54
N SER A 43 0.67 26.98 -5.57
CA SER A 43 0.19 27.69 -4.38
C SER A 43 -1.02 27.00 -3.73
N MET A 44 -0.91 26.64 -2.45
CA MET A 44 -1.98 25.97 -1.69
C MET A 44 -3.19 26.88 -1.46
N GLU A 45 -2.97 28.15 -1.12
CA GLU A 45 -4.03 29.11 -0.85
C GLU A 45 -4.88 29.36 -2.11
N GLU A 46 -4.22 29.57 -3.25
CA GLU A 46 -4.87 29.79 -4.54
C GLU A 46 -5.54 28.51 -5.06
N ALA A 47 -4.94 27.33 -4.84
CA ALA A 47 -5.59 26.04 -5.16
C ALA A 47 -6.88 25.82 -4.36
N VAL A 48 -6.90 26.18 -3.07
CA VAL A 48 -8.11 26.14 -2.23
C VAL A 48 -9.15 27.15 -2.70
N ALA A 49 -8.75 28.39 -3.01
CA ALA A 49 -9.66 29.40 -3.57
C ALA A 49 -10.25 28.97 -4.92
N GLY A 50 -9.44 28.35 -5.78
CA GLY A 50 -9.87 27.76 -7.05
C GLY A 50 -10.84 26.61 -6.87
N TRP A 51 -10.60 25.75 -5.87
CA TRP A 51 -11.52 24.67 -5.49
C TRP A 51 -12.88 25.23 -5.05
N LEU A 52 -12.90 26.24 -4.17
CA LEU A 52 -14.12 26.85 -3.67
C LEU A 52 -14.96 27.49 -4.79
N ARG A 53 -14.32 28.13 -5.78
CA ARG A 53 -15.01 28.70 -6.95
C ARG A 53 -15.58 27.62 -7.86
N ALA A 54 -14.84 26.55 -8.12
CA ALA A 54 -15.32 25.41 -8.90
C ALA A 54 -16.50 24.69 -8.23
N ARG A 55 -16.47 24.54 -6.90
CA ARG A 55 -17.58 24.03 -6.09
C ARG A 55 -18.82 24.91 -6.23
N ALA A 56 -18.68 26.23 -6.09
CA ALA A 56 -19.78 27.18 -6.24
C ALA A 56 -20.45 27.11 -7.62
N TRP A 57 -19.68 26.91 -8.71
CA TRP A 57 -20.25 26.71 -10.06
C TRP A 57 -21.05 25.40 -10.18
N LEU A 58 -20.57 24.31 -9.56
CA LEU A 58 -21.33 23.06 -9.48
C LEU A 58 -22.62 23.22 -8.67
N ASP A 59 -22.58 23.96 -7.57
CA ASP A 59 -23.73 24.17 -6.68
C ASP A 59 -24.80 25.05 -7.34
N ALA A 60 -24.37 26.05 -8.12
CA ALA A 60 -25.23 26.85 -9.00
C ALA A 60 -25.70 26.10 -10.27
N GLY A 61 -25.24 24.86 -10.49
CA GLY A 61 -25.57 24.05 -11.67
C GLY A 61 -25.11 24.63 -13.02
N THR A 62 -24.28 25.68 -13.02
CA THR A 62 -23.96 26.50 -14.19
C THR A 62 -22.50 26.94 -14.18
N LEU A 63 -21.83 26.82 -15.33
CA LEU A 63 -20.46 27.32 -15.51
C LEU A 63 -20.48 28.74 -16.09
N PRO A 64 -19.60 29.65 -15.65
CA PRO A 64 -19.45 30.98 -16.26
C PRO A 64 -19.01 30.87 -17.72
N ALA A 65 -19.24 31.92 -18.53
CA ALA A 65 -18.77 31.96 -19.93
C ALA A 65 -17.24 32.07 -20.02
N GLU A 66 -16.59 31.52 -21.06
CA GLU A 66 -15.12 31.38 -21.08
C GLU A 66 -14.38 32.71 -21.24
N ALA A 67 -15.03 33.69 -21.89
CA ALA A 67 -14.50 35.04 -21.98
C ALA A 67 -14.76 35.90 -20.72
N SER A 68 -15.53 35.42 -19.73
CA SER A 68 -15.90 36.21 -18.55
C SER A 68 -14.81 36.19 -17.47
N GLU A 69 -14.67 37.30 -16.75
CA GLU A 69 -13.78 37.41 -15.58
C GLU A 69 -14.13 36.40 -14.49
N GLU A 70 -15.41 36.06 -14.34
CA GLU A 70 -15.89 35.03 -13.40
C GLU A 70 -15.27 33.65 -13.65
N SER A 71 -14.83 33.35 -14.88
CA SER A 71 -14.18 32.08 -15.23
C SER A 71 -12.68 32.02 -14.89
N ARG A 72 -12.07 33.16 -14.54
CA ARG A 72 -10.62 33.30 -14.34
C ARG A 72 -10.21 32.94 -12.91
N ILE A 73 -9.46 31.87 -12.75
CA ILE A 73 -8.87 31.37 -11.50
C ILE A 73 -7.37 31.21 -11.75
N GLU A 74 -6.57 32.15 -11.25
CA GLU A 74 -5.11 32.07 -11.29
C GLU A 74 -4.61 31.19 -10.12
N VAL A 75 -3.67 30.28 -10.40
CA VAL A 75 -2.99 29.45 -9.39
C VAL A 75 -1.50 29.42 -9.75
N THR A 76 -0.70 30.12 -8.95
CA THR A 76 0.73 30.30 -9.16
C THR A 76 1.45 28.96 -9.18
N GLY A 77 2.22 28.72 -10.24
CA GLY A 77 3.01 27.50 -10.44
C GLY A 77 2.22 26.31 -10.99
N ALA A 78 0.93 26.44 -11.32
CA ALA A 78 0.16 25.37 -11.96
C ALA A 78 0.45 25.27 -13.47
N GLU A 79 0.92 24.12 -13.95
CA GLU A 79 1.11 23.84 -15.38
C GLU A 79 -0.05 23.04 -16.01
N ALA A 80 -0.88 22.40 -15.20
CA ALA A 80 -2.07 21.68 -15.64
C ALA A 80 -3.10 21.54 -14.51
N VAL A 81 -4.37 21.33 -14.88
CA VAL A 81 -5.47 21.07 -13.94
C VAL A 81 -6.20 19.79 -14.33
N GLY A 82 -6.35 18.86 -13.38
CA GLY A 82 -7.23 17.70 -13.47
C GLY A 82 -8.49 17.90 -12.61
N VAL A 83 -9.62 17.41 -13.09
CA VAL A 83 -10.91 17.35 -12.37
C VAL A 83 -11.42 15.92 -12.39
N VAL A 84 -11.88 15.42 -11.23
CA VAL A 84 -12.65 14.17 -11.13
C VAL A 84 -13.95 14.44 -10.38
N LEU A 85 -15.06 14.09 -11.01
CA LEU A 85 -16.41 14.16 -10.43
C LEU A 85 -16.88 12.76 -10.05
N ARG A 86 -17.36 12.61 -8.80
CA ARG A 86 -17.84 11.33 -8.26
C ARG A 86 -19.30 11.39 -7.84
N MET A 87 -19.98 10.26 -8.02
CA MET A 87 -21.29 9.94 -7.45
C MET A 87 -21.13 8.62 -6.68
N ASP A 88 -21.42 8.63 -5.38
CA ASP A 88 -21.20 7.49 -4.46
C ASP A 88 -19.79 6.85 -4.59
N GLY A 89 -18.75 7.69 -4.61
CA GLY A 89 -17.36 7.28 -4.79
C GLY A 89 -16.96 6.81 -6.18
N ARG A 90 -17.93 6.53 -7.07
CA ARG A 90 -17.66 6.17 -8.47
C ARG A 90 -17.35 7.41 -9.28
N SER A 91 -16.17 7.45 -9.91
CA SER A 91 -15.82 8.49 -10.88
C SER A 91 -16.72 8.36 -12.12
N ILE A 92 -17.55 9.37 -12.36
CA ILE A 92 -18.50 9.41 -13.49
C ILE A 92 -18.08 10.40 -14.59
N GLY A 93 -17.28 11.42 -14.23
CA GLY A 93 -16.74 12.42 -15.13
C GLY A 93 -15.31 12.80 -14.75
N ARG A 94 -14.48 13.07 -15.76
CA ARG A 94 -13.07 13.44 -15.65
C ARG A 94 -12.76 14.49 -16.71
N GLY A 95 -11.89 15.43 -16.39
CA GLY A 95 -11.48 16.45 -17.34
C GLY A 95 -10.11 17.01 -16.98
N ASP A 96 -9.19 16.97 -17.93
CA ASP A 96 -7.81 17.42 -17.76
C ASP A 96 -7.57 18.63 -18.67
N ASP A 97 -6.85 19.65 -18.22
CA ASP A 97 -6.42 20.83 -18.98
C ASP A 97 -4.91 21.04 -18.88
N PRO A 98 -4.16 21.03 -20.00
CA PRO A 98 -2.69 21.06 -19.98
C PRO A 98 -2.08 22.46 -20.12
N ALA A 99 -2.89 23.54 -20.14
CA ALA A 99 -2.42 24.87 -20.50
C ALA A 99 -1.87 25.70 -19.33
N GLY A 100 -2.24 25.38 -18.08
CA GLY A 100 -1.79 26.11 -16.88
C GLY A 100 -2.23 27.58 -16.80
N ASP A 101 -3.18 28.00 -17.65
CA ASP A 101 -3.70 29.37 -17.66
C ASP A 101 -4.81 29.59 -16.62
N ASP A 102 -5.22 30.85 -16.47
CA ASP A 102 -6.31 31.24 -15.56
C ASP A 102 -7.69 30.67 -15.91
N ARG A 103 -7.86 29.99 -17.05
CA ARG A 103 -9.12 29.35 -17.46
C ARG A 103 -9.08 27.82 -17.36
N ALA A 104 -7.93 27.24 -17.03
CA ALA A 104 -7.72 25.79 -17.00
C ALA A 104 -8.72 25.07 -16.09
N VAL A 105 -9.01 25.62 -14.90
CA VAL A 105 -10.00 25.06 -13.95
C VAL A 105 -11.39 24.97 -14.57
N ARG A 106 -11.88 26.04 -15.20
CA ARG A 106 -13.18 26.04 -15.90
C ARG A 106 -13.21 25.00 -17.02
N ARG A 107 -12.13 24.91 -17.82
CA ARG A 107 -12.11 24.03 -19.00
C ARG A 107 -12.04 22.56 -18.60
N ALA A 108 -11.24 22.23 -17.58
CA ALA A 108 -11.20 20.91 -16.95
C ALA A 108 -12.58 20.51 -16.39
N LEU A 109 -13.21 21.39 -15.60
CA LEU A 109 -14.53 21.12 -15.01
C LEU A 109 -15.64 20.97 -16.07
N GLY A 110 -15.60 21.79 -17.13
CA GLY A 110 -16.51 21.67 -18.26
C GLY A 110 -16.41 20.32 -18.99
N ARG A 111 -15.18 19.84 -19.22
CA ARG A 111 -14.96 18.48 -19.76
C ARG A 111 -15.44 17.39 -18.81
N ALA A 112 -15.19 17.53 -17.51
CA ALA A 112 -15.64 16.57 -16.51
C ALA A 112 -17.17 16.49 -16.42
N LEU A 113 -17.88 17.63 -16.45
CA LEU A 113 -19.35 17.68 -16.49
C LEU A 113 -19.89 17.09 -17.80
N ALA A 114 -19.31 17.43 -18.95
CA ALA A 114 -19.73 16.86 -20.24
C ALA A 114 -19.60 15.34 -20.25
N GLN A 115 -18.51 14.79 -19.69
CA GLN A 115 -18.36 13.34 -19.53
C GLN A 115 -19.36 12.76 -18.51
N ALA A 116 -19.62 13.45 -17.39
CA ALA A 116 -20.59 13.00 -16.39
C ALA A 116 -22.01 12.89 -16.98
N PHE A 117 -22.48 13.88 -17.74
CA PHE A 117 -23.78 13.83 -18.42
C PHE A 117 -23.82 12.82 -19.59
N GLY A 118 -22.68 12.50 -20.20
CA GLY A 118 -22.56 11.41 -21.18
C GLY A 118 -22.60 10.00 -20.56
N ASN A 119 -22.40 9.87 -19.24
CA ASN A 119 -22.35 8.59 -18.54
C ASN A 119 -23.72 7.87 -18.57
N GLU A 120 -23.75 6.59 -18.95
CA GLU A 120 -24.98 5.77 -18.99
C GLU A 120 -25.80 5.87 -17.70
N ARG A 121 -25.16 5.67 -16.54
CA ARG A 121 -25.84 5.74 -15.23
C ARG A 121 -26.46 7.10 -14.93
N VAL A 122 -25.99 8.18 -15.55
CA VAL A 122 -26.54 9.53 -15.40
C VAL A 122 -27.69 9.75 -16.38
N ARG A 123 -27.56 9.28 -17.62
CA ARG A 123 -28.61 9.35 -18.64
C ARG A 123 -29.88 8.58 -18.22
N ASP A 124 -29.71 7.51 -17.46
CA ASP A 124 -30.81 6.69 -16.91
C ASP A 124 -31.49 7.31 -15.68
N LEU A 125 -30.97 8.40 -15.10
CA LEU A 125 -31.60 9.06 -13.96
C LEU A 125 -32.89 9.82 -14.38
N PRO A 126 -33.91 9.91 -13.50
CA PRO A 126 -35.02 10.83 -13.69
C PRO A 126 -34.57 12.28 -13.95
N ALA A 127 -35.26 12.99 -14.85
CA ALA A 127 -34.86 14.33 -15.28
C ALA A 127 -34.66 15.35 -14.13
N GLY A 128 -35.46 15.27 -13.05
CA GLY A 128 -35.28 16.11 -11.85
C GLY A 128 -34.04 15.78 -11.00
N LEU A 129 -33.50 14.57 -11.13
CA LEU A 129 -32.20 14.20 -10.57
C LEU A 129 -31.05 14.58 -11.49
N GLN A 130 -31.24 14.53 -12.82
CA GLN A 130 -30.24 15.04 -13.78
C GLN A 130 -30.03 16.56 -13.63
N SER A 131 -31.10 17.34 -13.48
CA SER A 131 -31.01 18.80 -13.33
C SER A 131 -30.36 19.25 -12.01
N THR A 132 -30.43 18.41 -10.97
CA THR A 132 -29.80 18.65 -9.67
C THR A 132 -28.49 17.85 -9.49
N LEU A 133 -28.00 17.18 -10.54
CA LEU A 133 -26.82 16.34 -10.45
C LEU A 133 -25.55 17.12 -10.06
N PRO A 134 -25.20 18.29 -10.66
CA PRO A 134 -23.91 18.94 -10.41
C PRO A 134 -23.63 19.24 -8.93
N SER A 135 -24.64 19.71 -8.19
CA SER A 135 -24.54 19.99 -6.75
C SER A 135 -24.43 18.73 -5.89
N ARG A 136 -24.80 17.56 -6.42
CA ARG A 136 -24.69 16.24 -5.77
C ARG A 136 -23.40 15.48 -6.08
N LEU A 137 -22.55 16.00 -6.96
CA LEU A 137 -21.26 15.38 -7.28
C LEU A 137 -20.19 15.80 -6.27
N ALA A 138 -19.46 14.83 -5.73
CA ALA A 138 -18.25 15.12 -4.96
C ALA A 138 -17.14 15.57 -5.94
N LEU A 139 -16.52 16.72 -5.64
CA LEU A 139 -15.50 17.34 -6.49
C LEU A 139 -14.09 17.01 -5.98
N GLU A 140 -13.25 16.51 -6.88
CA GLU A 140 -11.79 16.52 -6.75
C GLU A 140 -11.18 17.43 -7.82
N LEU A 141 -10.30 18.34 -7.40
CA LEU A 141 -9.39 19.10 -8.27
C LEU A 141 -7.95 18.72 -7.95
N GLU A 142 -7.13 18.70 -8.99
CA GLU A 142 -5.72 18.41 -8.94
C GLU A 142 -4.95 19.45 -9.76
N PHE A 143 -4.03 20.17 -9.13
CA PHE A 143 -3.17 21.16 -9.78
C PHE A 143 -1.77 20.57 -9.91
N ALA A 144 -1.27 20.43 -11.14
CA ALA A 144 0.08 19.98 -11.42
C ALA A 144 1.08 21.13 -11.33
N GLY A 145 2.13 20.97 -10.53
CA GLY A 145 3.23 21.93 -10.41
C GLY A 145 4.21 21.88 -11.59
N VAL A 146 5.27 22.69 -11.48
CA VAL A 146 6.38 22.71 -12.43
C VAL A 146 7.10 21.35 -12.43
N ASP A 147 7.44 20.85 -13.62
CA ASP A 147 8.05 19.54 -13.77
C ASP A 147 9.60 19.57 -13.80
N GLU A 148 10.24 18.50 -13.31
CA GLU A 148 11.69 18.32 -13.31
C GLU A 148 12.11 17.06 -14.08
N PRO A 149 13.28 17.05 -14.77
CA PRO A 149 13.74 15.87 -15.50
C PRO A 149 14.17 14.74 -14.56
N LEU A 150 13.68 13.52 -14.82
CA LEU A 150 14.14 12.32 -14.13
C LEU A 150 15.44 11.80 -14.73
N LEU A 151 16.51 11.86 -13.94
CA LEU A 151 17.82 11.32 -14.32
C LEU A 151 17.85 9.80 -14.12
N GLY A 152 18.28 9.09 -15.17
CA GLY A 152 18.44 7.64 -15.19
C GLY A 152 19.04 7.18 -16.52
N GLY A 153 19.80 6.08 -16.48
CA GLY A 153 20.34 5.42 -17.67
C GLY A 153 19.30 4.64 -18.47
N THR A 154 18.18 4.27 -17.82
CA THR A 154 17.05 3.55 -18.42
C THR A 154 15.72 4.07 -17.86
N LEU A 155 14.60 3.85 -18.56
CA LEU A 155 13.24 4.09 -18.09
C LEU A 155 12.98 3.37 -16.77
N ALA A 156 13.45 2.12 -16.63
CA ALA A 156 13.29 1.36 -15.40
C ALA A 156 14.08 1.98 -14.22
N ALA A 157 15.25 2.59 -14.47
CA ALA A 157 16.02 3.30 -13.45
C ALA A 157 15.37 4.63 -13.07
N ALA A 158 14.84 5.38 -14.05
CA ALA A 158 14.14 6.64 -13.81
C ALA A 158 12.78 6.43 -13.11
N ALA A 159 12.01 5.42 -13.51
CA ALA A 159 10.71 5.09 -12.92
C ALA A 159 10.79 4.71 -11.44
N ARG A 160 11.92 4.15 -10.97
CA ARG A 160 12.16 3.90 -9.54
C ARG A 160 12.28 5.18 -8.68
N ARG A 161 12.41 6.35 -9.31
CA ARG A 161 12.45 7.66 -8.63
C ARG A 161 11.09 8.34 -8.55
N VAL A 162 10.05 7.77 -9.17
CA VAL A 162 8.66 8.23 -9.06
C VAL A 162 8.07 7.59 -7.81
N ARG A 163 7.52 8.41 -6.89
CA ARG A 163 6.65 7.93 -5.81
C ARG A 163 5.28 7.63 -6.43
N PRO A 164 4.88 6.35 -6.60
CA PRO A 164 3.65 5.98 -7.29
C PRO A 164 2.46 6.71 -6.64
N GLY A 165 1.59 7.38 -7.40
CA GLY A 165 0.41 8.07 -6.84
C GLY A 165 0.69 9.21 -5.84
N ILE A 166 1.89 9.83 -5.89
CA ILE A 166 2.22 11.11 -5.26
C ILE A 166 2.85 12.03 -6.31
N ASP A 167 3.87 11.53 -7.01
CA ASP A 167 4.47 12.23 -8.14
C ASP A 167 3.62 11.98 -9.39
N GLY A 168 3.35 13.05 -10.14
CA GLY A 168 2.86 12.94 -11.51
C GLY A 168 3.99 12.65 -12.49
N ILE A 169 3.65 12.02 -13.61
CA ILE A 169 4.60 11.57 -14.62
C ILE A 169 4.37 12.38 -15.90
N ALA A 170 5.42 12.99 -16.43
CA ALA A 170 5.36 13.69 -17.71
C ALA A 170 6.42 13.15 -18.67
N ILE A 171 6.08 13.07 -19.95
CA ILE A 171 7.04 12.86 -21.03
C ILE A 171 6.97 14.08 -21.93
N ARG A 172 8.13 14.68 -22.19
CA ARG A 172 8.28 15.82 -23.11
C ARG A 172 9.03 15.38 -24.35
N ARG A 173 8.50 15.75 -25.52
CA ARG A 173 9.06 15.54 -26.85
C ARG A 173 9.11 16.89 -27.56
N GLY A 174 10.28 17.55 -27.52
CA GLY A 174 10.43 18.93 -28.03
C GLY A 174 9.53 19.93 -27.28
N THR A 175 8.47 20.41 -27.94
CA THR A 175 7.42 21.28 -27.35
C THR A 175 6.17 20.51 -26.90
N ALA A 176 5.97 19.28 -27.36
CA ALA A 176 4.84 18.44 -26.94
C ALA A 176 5.08 17.83 -25.57
N ILE A 177 4.03 17.69 -24.76
CA ILE A 177 4.09 17.09 -23.44
C ILE A 177 2.83 16.25 -23.18
N ALA A 178 3.03 15.00 -22.77
CA ALA A 178 1.98 14.12 -22.26
C ALA A 178 2.16 13.98 -20.75
N ARG A 179 1.07 14.10 -19.98
CA ARG A 179 1.09 14.04 -18.51
C ARG A 179 0.12 12.98 -17.98
N SER A 180 0.50 12.37 -16.85
CA SER A 180 -0.33 11.51 -16.03
C SER A 180 -0.36 12.08 -14.62
N LEU A 181 -1.56 12.46 -14.15
CA LEU A 181 -1.74 13.05 -12.83
C LEU A 181 -2.03 11.94 -11.79
N PRO A 182 -1.41 11.97 -10.60
CA PRO A 182 -1.51 10.90 -9.62
C PRO A 182 -2.93 10.71 -9.06
N GLY A 183 -3.76 11.76 -8.99
CA GLY A 183 -5.17 11.61 -8.62
C GLY A 183 -5.98 10.79 -9.62
N ARG A 184 -5.76 11.02 -10.92
CA ARG A 184 -6.30 10.18 -11.99
C ARG A 184 -5.82 8.73 -11.87
N GLU A 185 -4.53 8.52 -11.62
CA GLU A 185 -3.95 7.18 -11.48
C GLU A 185 -4.49 6.39 -10.27
N LEU A 186 -4.75 7.07 -9.16
CA LEU A 186 -5.41 6.49 -7.99
C LEU A 186 -6.88 6.18 -8.28
N ALA A 187 -7.60 7.10 -8.94
CA ALA A 187 -9.01 6.92 -9.32
C ALA A 187 -9.24 5.81 -10.36
N THR A 188 -8.19 5.36 -11.07
CA THR A 188 -8.23 4.21 -11.99
C THR A 188 -7.48 2.97 -11.47
N GLY A 189 -6.93 3.00 -10.25
CA GLY A 189 -6.18 1.88 -9.67
C GLY A 189 -4.84 1.58 -10.37
N THR A 190 -4.32 2.50 -11.17
CA THR A 190 -3.11 2.32 -11.99
C THR A 190 -1.83 2.90 -11.39
N ALA A 191 -1.91 3.63 -10.28
CA ALA A 191 -0.74 4.30 -9.68
C ALA A 191 0.48 3.39 -9.47
N GLY A 192 0.27 2.15 -9.01
CA GLY A 192 1.35 1.15 -8.85
C GLY A 192 1.96 0.61 -10.16
N ALA A 193 1.40 0.96 -11.33
CA ALA A 193 1.78 0.48 -12.65
C ALA A 193 2.60 1.53 -13.44
N THR A 194 3.55 2.21 -12.76
CA THR A 194 4.39 3.30 -13.30
C THR A 194 4.97 3.02 -14.69
N SER A 195 5.46 1.80 -14.95
CA SER A 195 5.98 1.42 -16.27
C SER A 195 4.91 1.43 -17.36
N SER A 196 3.70 0.92 -17.08
CA SER A 196 2.58 0.91 -18.02
C SER A 196 2.07 2.33 -18.30
N ILE A 197 2.07 3.20 -17.28
CA ILE A 197 1.75 4.63 -17.45
C ILE A 197 2.77 5.30 -18.39
N ILE A 198 4.07 5.07 -18.17
CA ILE A 198 5.14 5.59 -19.04
C ILE A 198 4.95 5.12 -20.50
N PHE A 199 4.65 3.84 -20.73
CA PHE A 199 4.42 3.36 -22.10
C PHE A 199 3.17 3.98 -22.76
N ARG A 200 2.08 4.21 -22.01
CA ARG A 200 0.93 4.98 -22.50
C ARG A 200 1.31 6.41 -22.90
N LEU A 201 2.11 7.09 -22.09
CA LEU A 201 2.56 8.47 -22.38
C LEU A 201 3.52 8.54 -23.58
N LEU A 202 4.28 7.47 -23.86
CA LEU A 202 5.09 7.36 -25.09
C LEU A 202 4.19 7.21 -26.33
N ASP A 203 3.19 6.34 -26.25
CA ASP A 203 2.21 6.11 -27.32
C ASP A 203 1.42 7.37 -27.66
N GLU A 204 0.97 8.13 -26.65
CA GLU A 204 0.31 9.44 -26.79
C GLU A 204 1.18 10.50 -27.50
N LEU A 205 2.50 10.35 -27.48
CA LEU A 205 3.46 11.22 -28.18
C LEU A 205 3.95 10.63 -29.52
N GLY A 206 3.39 9.49 -29.96
CA GLY A 206 3.83 8.77 -31.15
C GLY A 206 5.29 8.29 -31.06
N LEU A 207 5.74 7.91 -29.87
CA LEU A 207 7.07 7.35 -29.61
C LEU A 207 6.99 5.83 -29.43
N PRO A 208 7.95 5.05 -29.98
CA PRO A 208 7.95 3.61 -29.80
C PRO A 208 8.26 3.23 -28.34
N PRO A 209 7.84 2.04 -27.86
CA PRO A 209 8.12 1.56 -26.50
C PRO A 209 9.59 1.11 -26.35
N ARG A 210 10.52 2.07 -26.45
CA ARG A 210 11.97 1.91 -26.36
C ARG A 210 12.52 2.53 -25.08
N ASP A 211 13.77 2.22 -24.76
CA ASP A 211 14.42 2.75 -23.54
C ASP A 211 14.92 4.21 -23.72
N LEU A 212 15.15 4.93 -22.62
CA LEU A 212 15.53 6.36 -22.63
C LEU A 212 16.71 6.71 -23.56
N PRO A 213 17.81 5.95 -23.63
CA PRO A 213 18.90 6.25 -24.56
C PRO A 213 18.44 6.22 -26.02
N GLN A 214 17.72 5.16 -26.40
CA GLN A 214 17.20 4.95 -27.76
C GLN A 214 16.13 5.99 -28.13
N LEU A 215 15.34 6.48 -27.17
CA LEU A 215 14.39 7.56 -27.40
C LEU A 215 15.09 8.91 -27.62
N ARG A 216 16.21 9.17 -26.91
CA ARG A 216 17.03 10.38 -27.07
C ARG A 216 17.83 10.42 -28.37
N GLU A 217 18.07 9.27 -29.00
CA GLU A 217 18.65 9.17 -30.34
C GLU A 217 17.64 9.55 -31.45
N LEU A 218 16.33 9.35 -31.19
CA LEU A 218 15.26 9.63 -32.14
C LEU A 218 14.77 11.09 -32.09
N ASP A 219 14.66 11.66 -30.89
CA ASP A 219 14.07 12.99 -30.67
C ASP A 219 14.55 13.58 -29.32
N GLN A 220 14.22 14.84 -29.05
CA GLN A 220 14.44 15.48 -27.74
C GLN A 220 13.42 14.97 -26.70
N VAL A 221 13.60 13.71 -26.29
CA VAL A 221 12.74 13.04 -25.30
C VAL A 221 13.31 13.15 -23.89
N SER A 222 12.48 13.63 -22.95
CA SER A 222 12.77 13.55 -21.52
C SER A 222 11.58 13.02 -20.73
N LEU A 223 11.85 12.06 -19.85
CA LEU A 223 10.94 11.64 -18.79
C LEU A 223 11.12 12.58 -17.59
N ARG A 224 10.02 13.03 -17.00
CA ARG A 224 9.96 14.11 -16.01
C ARG A 224 8.97 13.72 -14.90
N ARG A 225 9.15 14.27 -13.70
CA ARG A 225 8.17 14.19 -12.61
C ARG A 225 7.67 15.58 -12.24
N PHE A 226 6.47 15.67 -11.68
CA PHE A 226 5.95 16.90 -11.08
C PHE A 226 5.22 16.57 -9.78
N GLU A 227 5.16 17.55 -8.86
CA GLU A 227 4.37 17.44 -7.64
C GLU A 227 2.99 18.05 -7.85
N THR A 228 1.99 17.66 -7.06
CA THR A 228 0.61 18.14 -7.22
C THR A 228 0.01 18.62 -5.90
N ILE A 229 -0.97 19.53 -6.00
CA ILE A 229 -1.93 19.77 -4.92
C ILE A 229 -3.27 19.16 -5.33
N ARG A 230 -3.77 18.25 -4.52
CA ARG A 230 -5.05 17.56 -4.72
C ARG A 230 -6.01 17.91 -3.60
N ILE A 231 -7.20 18.39 -3.96
CA ILE A 231 -8.22 18.82 -3.01
C ILE A 231 -9.52 18.09 -3.39
N ALA A 232 -10.06 17.29 -2.47
CA ALA A 232 -11.23 16.46 -2.73
C ALA A 232 -12.24 16.45 -1.59
N GLN A 233 -13.52 16.30 -1.93
CA GLN A 233 -14.58 15.91 -1.02
C GLN A 233 -14.80 14.40 -1.05
N ALA A 234 -15.23 13.81 0.07
CA ALA A 234 -15.68 12.41 0.13
C ALA A 234 -17.14 12.25 -0.34
N ALA A 235 -17.99 13.22 -0.04
CA ALA A 235 -19.36 13.36 -0.52
C ALA A 235 -19.63 14.84 -0.82
N SER A 236 -20.63 15.19 -1.62
CA SER A 236 -20.86 16.57 -2.07
C SER A 236 -21.13 17.56 -0.93
N ASP A 237 -21.64 17.08 0.20
CA ASP A 237 -21.95 17.81 1.43
C ASP A 237 -20.80 17.79 2.47
N GLU A 238 -19.74 17.02 2.25
CA GLU A 238 -18.57 17.02 3.14
C GLU A 238 -17.59 18.15 2.82
N PHE A 239 -16.89 18.65 3.85
CA PHE A 239 -15.79 19.59 3.67
C PHE A 239 -14.66 18.99 2.79
N PRO A 240 -14.06 19.78 1.88
CA PRO A 240 -12.90 19.35 1.12
C PRO A 240 -11.69 19.13 2.04
N ARG A 241 -10.76 18.26 1.62
CA ARG A 241 -9.44 18.11 2.25
C ARG A 241 -8.34 17.98 1.20
N VAL A 242 -7.13 18.39 1.58
CA VAL A 242 -5.92 18.12 0.81
C VAL A 242 -5.60 16.63 0.91
N LEU A 243 -5.41 15.95 -0.22
CA LEU A 243 -5.07 14.54 -0.27
C LEU A 243 -3.60 14.34 -0.68
N LEU A 244 -2.82 13.65 0.15
CA LEU A 244 -1.54 13.10 -0.29
C LEU A 244 -1.76 11.90 -1.23
N ARG A 245 -2.72 11.03 -0.90
CA ARG A 245 -3.07 9.82 -1.66
C ARG A 245 -4.57 9.60 -1.73
N THR A 246 -5.08 8.55 -1.09
CA THR A 246 -6.51 8.27 -0.88
C THR A 246 -7.01 8.82 0.46
N GLY A 247 -6.12 9.38 1.28
CA GLY A 247 -6.42 9.84 2.64
C GLY A 247 -5.25 10.60 3.26
N ASP A 248 -5.39 10.89 4.54
CA ASP A 248 -4.42 11.69 5.31
C ASP A 248 -3.18 10.87 5.71
N ARG A 249 -2.07 11.56 5.97
CA ARG A 249 -0.86 10.94 6.52
C ARG A 249 -1.07 10.67 8.01
N VAL A 250 -0.99 9.41 8.43
CA VAL A 250 -1.05 9.02 9.85
C VAL A 250 0.22 9.47 10.56
N GLU A 251 0.10 10.27 11.61
CA GLU A 251 1.25 10.71 12.40
C GLU A 251 1.84 9.61 13.27
N ARG A 252 3.14 9.68 13.56
CA ARG A 252 3.83 8.75 14.46
C ARG A 252 3.58 9.15 15.91
N GLY A 253 3.07 8.21 16.70
CA GLY A 253 2.83 8.38 18.13
C GLY A 253 2.38 7.06 18.78
N PRO A 254 2.32 7.00 20.12
CA PRO A 254 1.77 5.86 20.81
C PRO A 254 0.29 5.69 20.43
N VAL A 255 -0.12 4.47 20.11
CA VAL A 255 -1.52 4.15 19.80
C VAL A 255 -2.18 3.64 21.09
N PRO A 256 -3.21 4.33 21.63
CA PRO A 256 -3.94 3.83 22.80
C PRO A 256 -4.58 2.47 22.52
N SER A 257 -4.59 1.56 23.50
CA SER A 257 -5.16 0.21 23.33
C SER A 257 -6.64 0.23 22.91
N ALA A 258 -7.39 1.26 23.31
CA ALA A 258 -8.77 1.49 22.84
C ALA A 258 -8.82 1.80 21.33
N THR A 259 -7.90 2.61 20.81
CA THR A 259 -7.79 2.92 19.37
C THR A 259 -7.36 1.68 18.58
N ALA A 260 -6.41 0.90 19.08
CA ALA A 260 -5.97 -0.35 18.45
C ALA A 260 -7.09 -1.41 18.41
N ARG A 261 -7.86 -1.57 19.50
CA ARG A 261 -9.07 -2.41 19.54
C ARG A 261 -10.13 -1.96 18.54
N GLU A 262 -10.33 -0.66 18.43
CA GLU A 262 -11.29 -0.06 17.48
C GLU A 262 -10.87 -0.26 16.02
N ILE A 263 -9.58 -0.12 15.69
CA ILE A 263 -9.03 -0.53 14.37
C ILE A 263 -9.28 -2.02 14.13
N ARG A 264 -9.00 -2.89 15.12
CA ARG A 264 -9.25 -4.33 15.03
C ARG A 264 -10.73 -4.64 14.72
N ARG A 265 -11.68 -3.96 15.38
CA ARG A 265 -13.12 -4.12 15.10
C ARG A 265 -13.49 -3.80 13.66
N ARG A 266 -12.92 -2.75 13.06
CA ARG A 266 -13.19 -2.40 11.66
C ARG A 266 -12.60 -3.42 10.68
N ILE A 267 -11.39 -3.93 10.92
CA ILE A 267 -10.78 -4.99 10.10
C ILE A 267 -11.55 -6.32 10.23
N VAL A 268 -11.99 -6.69 11.44
CA VAL A 268 -12.86 -7.86 11.68
C VAL A 268 -14.20 -7.70 10.98
N THR A 269 -14.83 -6.52 11.06
CA THR A 269 -16.08 -6.23 10.34
C THR A 269 -15.91 -6.33 8.83
N ASN A 270 -14.77 -5.87 8.31
CA ASN A 270 -14.40 -6.00 6.90
C ASN A 270 -14.26 -7.48 6.50
N LEU A 271 -13.48 -8.28 7.25
CA LEU A 271 -13.33 -9.73 7.04
C LEU A 271 -14.68 -10.48 7.07
N LEU A 272 -15.57 -10.14 8.00
CA LEU A 272 -16.92 -10.71 8.07
C LEU A 272 -17.80 -10.33 6.86
N GLY A 273 -17.44 -9.28 6.11
CA GLY A 273 -18.05 -8.90 4.84
C GLY A 273 -17.61 -9.76 3.64
N HIS A 274 -16.53 -10.55 3.77
CA HIS A 274 -16.13 -11.52 2.76
C HIS A 274 -16.95 -12.82 2.80
N ARG A 275 -17.71 -13.09 3.87
CA ARG A 275 -18.70 -14.17 3.88
C ARG A 275 -19.97 -13.69 3.16
N PRO A 276 -20.39 -14.31 2.04
CA PRO A 276 -21.66 -13.98 1.41
C PRO A 276 -22.84 -14.21 2.37
N ALA A 277 -23.91 -13.45 2.21
CA ALA A 277 -25.15 -13.73 2.93
C ALA A 277 -25.70 -15.11 2.55
N ASP A 278 -26.30 -15.82 3.51
CA ASP A 278 -27.02 -17.05 3.23
C ASP A 278 -28.30 -16.74 2.45
N VAL A 279 -28.21 -16.90 1.13
CA VAL A 279 -29.35 -16.88 0.21
C VAL A 279 -29.66 -18.33 -0.14
N GLU A 280 -30.88 -18.75 0.15
CA GLU A 280 -31.43 -20.05 -0.28
C GLU A 280 -31.37 -20.14 -1.83
N ASP A 281 -31.18 -21.35 -2.37
CA ASP A 281 -31.08 -21.68 -3.82
C ASP A 281 -29.77 -21.38 -4.59
N ALA A 282 -28.71 -20.84 -3.96
CA ALA A 282 -27.43 -20.61 -4.64
C ALA A 282 -26.52 -21.87 -4.68
N VAL A 283 -26.55 -22.62 -5.79
CA VAL A 283 -25.79 -23.89 -5.98
C VAL A 283 -24.27 -23.69 -5.99
N ASP A 284 -23.76 -22.66 -6.69
CA ASP A 284 -22.33 -22.34 -6.78
C ASP A 284 -22.00 -21.04 -6.02
N ARG A 285 -22.05 -21.08 -4.69
CA ARG A 285 -21.70 -19.93 -3.83
C ARG A 285 -20.28 -20.08 -3.23
N PRO A 286 -19.43 -19.04 -3.28
CA PRO A 286 -18.11 -19.11 -2.68
C PRO A 286 -18.23 -19.15 -1.16
N ARG A 287 -17.47 -20.02 -0.48
CA ARG A 287 -17.53 -20.11 0.99
C ARG A 287 -16.99 -18.85 1.66
N PHE A 288 -16.01 -18.22 1.02
CA PHE A 288 -15.42 -16.94 1.44
C PHE A 288 -14.85 -16.19 0.23
N LEU A 289 -15.19 -14.92 0.07
CA LEU A 289 -14.77 -14.11 -1.06
C LEU A 289 -13.27 -13.74 -0.97
N GLY A 290 -12.58 -13.73 -2.09
CA GLY A 290 -11.15 -13.39 -2.15
C GLY A 290 -10.83 -11.90 -1.96
N ASP A 291 -9.59 -11.52 -2.29
CA ASP A 291 -9.10 -10.14 -2.22
C ASP A 291 -10.03 -9.17 -2.95
N TYR A 292 -10.31 -8.01 -2.35
CA TYR A 292 -11.29 -7.05 -2.87
C TYR A 292 -10.60 -5.94 -3.67
N ASP A 293 -11.12 -5.63 -4.86
CA ASP A 293 -10.73 -4.48 -5.67
C ASP A 293 -11.88 -3.43 -5.67
N PRO A 294 -11.78 -2.35 -4.87
CA PRO A 294 -12.82 -1.33 -4.78
C PRO A 294 -13.00 -0.48 -6.05
N ILE A 295 -12.02 -0.48 -6.97
CA ILE A 295 -12.11 0.25 -8.24
C ILE A 295 -12.96 -0.54 -9.24
N ALA A 296 -12.77 -1.86 -9.28
CA ALA A 296 -13.59 -2.77 -10.07
C ALA A 296 -14.90 -3.19 -9.37
N ASP A 297 -15.03 -2.96 -8.06
CA ASP A 297 -16.09 -3.46 -7.17
C ASP A 297 -16.32 -4.99 -7.30
N ARG A 298 -15.21 -5.74 -7.27
CA ARG A 298 -15.21 -7.21 -7.38
C ARG A 298 -14.18 -7.85 -6.46
N HIS A 299 -14.35 -9.14 -6.22
CA HIS A 299 -13.33 -9.98 -5.60
C HIS A 299 -12.51 -10.71 -6.68
N ASP A 300 -11.20 -10.79 -6.48
CA ASP A 300 -10.25 -11.33 -7.45
C ASP A 300 -9.07 -12.00 -6.70
N PRO A 301 -9.06 -13.34 -6.51
CA PRO A 301 -10.02 -14.32 -7.04
C PRO A 301 -11.43 -14.20 -6.42
N PHE A 302 -12.43 -14.80 -7.09
CA PHE A 302 -13.82 -14.75 -6.63
C PHE A 302 -14.02 -15.44 -5.27
N GLU A 303 -13.53 -16.67 -5.12
CA GLU A 303 -13.37 -17.34 -3.82
C GLU A 303 -11.92 -17.19 -3.34
N ALA A 304 -11.71 -16.96 -2.05
CA ALA A 304 -10.38 -16.94 -1.44
C ALA A 304 -9.69 -18.30 -1.57
N THR A 305 -8.36 -18.33 -1.58
CA THR A 305 -7.65 -19.61 -1.49
C THR A 305 -7.99 -20.30 -0.16
N PRO A 306 -7.97 -21.64 -0.07
CA PRO A 306 -8.28 -22.34 1.17
C PRO A 306 -7.37 -21.91 2.34
N ALA A 307 -6.09 -21.62 2.05
CA ALA A 307 -5.14 -21.08 3.02
C ALA A 307 -5.52 -19.66 3.49
N ASP A 308 -5.87 -18.73 2.58
CA ASP A 308 -6.29 -17.38 2.98
C ASP A 308 -7.61 -17.40 3.79
N ARG A 309 -8.54 -18.29 3.40
CA ARG A 309 -9.81 -18.54 4.11
C ARG A 309 -9.57 -19.05 5.53
N LEU A 310 -8.64 -20.00 5.71
CA LEU A 310 -8.31 -20.55 7.03
C LEU A 310 -7.46 -19.60 7.88
N LEU A 311 -6.59 -18.77 7.27
CA LEU A 311 -5.91 -17.68 7.96
C LEU A 311 -6.93 -16.63 8.46
N ALA A 312 -7.94 -16.30 7.66
CA ALA A 312 -9.06 -15.46 8.11
C ALA A 312 -9.89 -16.12 9.21
N ALA A 313 -10.17 -17.43 9.12
CA ALA A 313 -10.87 -18.17 10.16
C ALA A 313 -10.10 -18.16 11.49
N TRP A 314 -8.79 -18.39 11.48
CA TRP A 314 -7.93 -18.29 12.67
C TRP A 314 -7.95 -16.88 13.27
N ALA A 315 -7.83 -15.84 12.44
CA ALA A 315 -7.88 -14.45 12.89
C ALA A 315 -9.25 -14.06 13.50
N LEU A 316 -10.35 -14.55 12.93
CA LEU A 316 -11.71 -14.35 13.45
C LEU A 316 -11.92 -15.09 14.78
N ALA A 317 -11.50 -16.35 14.87
CA ALA A 317 -11.53 -17.12 16.12
C ALA A 317 -10.73 -16.42 17.22
N ALA A 318 -9.45 -16.09 16.95
CA ALA A 318 -8.58 -15.43 17.91
C ALA A 318 -9.11 -14.05 18.37
N SER A 319 -9.76 -13.28 17.48
CA SER A 319 -10.36 -12.00 17.86
C SER A 319 -11.66 -12.13 18.65
N GLY A 320 -12.44 -13.18 18.39
CA GLY A 320 -13.66 -13.49 19.15
C GLY A 320 -13.31 -13.91 20.58
N SER A 321 -12.49 -14.96 20.73
CA SER A 321 -12.06 -15.49 22.02
C SER A 321 -11.33 -14.46 22.90
N ALA A 322 -10.59 -13.51 22.29
CA ALA A 322 -9.94 -12.43 23.01
C ALA A 322 -10.86 -11.26 23.41
N GLY A 323 -12.07 -11.18 22.85
CA GLY A 323 -13.06 -10.13 23.08
C GLY A 323 -12.71 -8.77 22.45
N SER A 324 -13.64 -8.20 21.68
CA SER A 324 -13.52 -6.84 21.12
C SER A 324 -14.26 -5.77 21.93
N GLY A 325 -15.01 -6.18 22.97
CA GLY A 325 -15.93 -5.32 23.70
C GLY A 325 -17.26 -5.09 22.96
N ASP A 326 -17.48 -5.79 21.84
CA ASP A 326 -18.78 -5.95 21.19
C ASP A 326 -19.10 -7.44 21.11
N ALA A 327 -19.90 -7.92 22.07
CA ALA A 327 -20.23 -9.34 22.20
C ALA A 327 -21.06 -9.87 21.01
N ALA A 328 -21.67 -9.02 20.18
CA ALA A 328 -22.34 -9.46 18.96
C ALA A 328 -21.34 -9.68 17.82
N LEU A 329 -20.34 -8.79 17.70
CA LEU A 329 -19.22 -8.96 16.77
C LEU A 329 -18.36 -10.18 17.14
N ASP A 330 -18.09 -10.38 18.43
CA ASP A 330 -17.26 -11.48 18.94
C ASP A 330 -17.91 -12.84 18.61
N ARG A 331 -19.19 -13.06 19.00
CA ARG A 331 -19.95 -14.27 18.65
C ARG A 331 -20.06 -14.50 17.14
N ARG A 332 -20.23 -13.44 16.34
CA ARG A 332 -20.29 -13.56 14.87
C ARG A 332 -18.94 -13.97 14.29
N SER A 333 -17.84 -13.53 14.90
CA SER A 333 -16.47 -13.91 14.50
C SER A 333 -16.22 -15.40 14.77
N GLU A 334 -16.53 -15.87 15.98
CA GLU A 334 -16.44 -17.28 16.37
C GLU A 334 -17.31 -18.19 15.47
N ALA A 335 -18.59 -17.84 15.30
CA ALA A 335 -19.52 -18.62 14.48
C ALA A 335 -19.09 -18.68 13.00
N THR A 336 -18.52 -17.59 12.46
CA THR A 336 -18.00 -17.56 11.09
C THR A 336 -16.73 -18.41 10.98
N ALA A 337 -15.79 -18.30 11.93
CA ALA A 337 -14.58 -19.11 11.95
C ALA A 337 -14.90 -20.62 12.02
N LEU A 338 -15.86 -21.00 12.87
CA LEU A 338 -16.32 -22.38 13.01
C LEU A 338 -17.00 -22.90 11.73
N ALA A 339 -17.79 -22.06 11.06
CA ALA A 339 -18.38 -22.41 9.77
C ALA A 339 -17.29 -22.66 8.71
N LEU A 340 -16.31 -21.76 8.57
CA LEU A 340 -15.21 -21.90 7.61
C LEU A 340 -14.33 -23.14 7.89
N LEU A 341 -14.13 -23.47 9.17
CA LEU A 341 -13.44 -24.69 9.59
C LEU A 341 -14.20 -25.96 9.17
N ARG A 342 -15.51 -26.01 9.43
CA ARG A 342 -16.38 -27.16 9.09
C ARG A 342 -16.67 -27.30 7.59
N GLU A 343 -16.66 -26.21 6.85
CA GLU A 343 -16.80 -26.18 5.38
C GLU A 343 -15.50 -26.55 4.63
N THR A 344 -14.39 -26.76 5.34
CA THR A 344 -13.10 -27.15 4.72
C THR A 344 -13.08 -28.65 4.41
N THR A 345 -12.78 -29.00 3.16
CA THR A 345 -12.86 -30.38 2.67
C THR A 345 -11.62 -31.20 3.01
N ALA A 346 -11.74 -32.53 2.99
CA ALA A 346 -10.59 -33.43 3.16
C ALA A 346 -9.49 -33.17 2.10
N GLN A 347 -9.88 -32.87 0.85
CA GLN A 347 -8.94 -32.55 -0.22
C GLN A 347 -8.19 -31.22 0.03
N GLU A 348 -8.86 -30.21 0.60
CA GLU A 348 -8.17 -28.96 0.99
C GLU A 348 -7.16 -29.21 2.12
N LEU A 349 -7.41 -30.17 3.01
CA LEU A 349 -6.49 -30.57 4.08
C LEU A 349 -5.31 -31.44 3.61
N GLU A 350 -5.27 -31.87 2.34
CA GLU A 350 -4.09 -32.51 1.75
C GLU A 350 -2.92 -31.51 1.58
N ASP A 351 -3.21 -30.20 1.53
CA ASP A 351 -2.20 -29.15 1.64
C ASP A 351 -1.84 -28.94 3.13
N PRO A 352 -0.58 -29.18 3.54
CA PRO A 352 -0.15 -28.96 4.92
C PRO A 352 -0.40 -27.53 5.42
N ALA A 353 -0.39 -26.52 4.53
CA ALA A 353 -0.71 -25.15 4.92
C ALA A 353 -2.16 -24.98 5.40
N CYS A 354 -3.09 -25.68 4.76
CA CYS A 354 -4.49 -25.67 5.15
C CYS A 354 -4.69 -26.48 6.44
N ALA A 355 -4.05 -27.65 6.56
CA ALA A 355 -4.11 -28.45 7.79
C ALA A 355 -3.56 -27.68 9.01
N ASP A 356 -2.39 -27.03 8.89
CA ASP A 356 -1.80 -26.19 9.94
C ASP A 356 -2.74 -25.05 10.39
N LEU A 357 -3.31 -24.30 9.42
CA LEU A 357 -4.19 -23.16 9.70
C LEU A 357 -5.56 -23.58 10.25
N ALA A 358 -6.07 -24.74 9.81
CA ALA A 358 -7.25 -25.35 10.40
C ALA A 358 -6.99 -25.76 11.86
N LEU A 359 -5.81 -26.32 12.17
CA LEU A 359 -5.43 -26.69 13.54
C LEU A 359 -5.32 -25.45 14.46
N PHE A 360 -4.73 -24.36 13.97
CA PHE A 360 -4.74 -23.06 14.66
C PHE A 360 -6.16 -22.55 14.91
N THR A 361 -7.05 -22.66 13.93
CA THR A 361 -8.45 -22.24 14.05
C THR A 361 -9.20 -23.07 15.09
N ALA A 362 -9.13 -24.41 15.00
CA ALA A 362 -9.76 -25.33 15.94
C ALA A 362 -9.26 -25.13 17.38
N THR A 363 -7.95 -24.89 17.53
CA THR A 363 -7.32 -24.58 18.82
C THR A 363 -7.83 -23.25 19.41
N ALA A 364 -7.97 -22.20 18.59
CA ALA A 364 -8.47 -20.90 19.04
C ALA A 364 -9.98 -20.90 19.39
N LEU A 365 -10.73 -21.86 18.87
CA LEU A 365 -12.15 -22.13 19.19
C LEU A 365 -12.32 -23.19 20.30
N GLU A 366 -11.24 -23.79 20.78
CA GLU A 366 -11.23 -24.91 21.76
C GLU A 366 -12.02 -26.18 21.33
N GLU A 367 -12.24 -26.36 20.02
CA GLU A 367 -13.05 -27.44 19.42
C GLU A 367 -12.30 -28.79 19.41
N GLN A 368 -12.26 -29.46 20.57
CA GLN A 368 -11.49 -30.69 20.84
C GLN A 368 -11.62 -31.78 19.76
N ALA A 369 -12.83 -32.01 19.24
CA ALA A 369 -13.07 -33.04 18.22
C ALA A 369 -12.41 -32.70 16.88
N ASP A 370 -12.42 -31.43 16.47
CA ASP A 370 -11.75 -30.97 15.27
C ASP A 370 -10.22 -30.95 15.45
N ILE A 371 -9.72 -30.57 16.64
CA ILE A 371 -8.28 -30.63 16.96
C ILE A 371 -7.75 -32.07 16.79
N GLY A 372 -8.43 -33.08 17.33
CA GLY A 372 -8.03 -34.49 17.19
C GLY A 372 -7.98 -34.95 15.73
N ARG A 373 -9.06 -34.73 14.98
CA ARG A 373 -9.16 -35.04 13.54
C ARG A 373 -8.04 -34.39 12.71
N LEU A 374 -7.71 -33.14 13.02
CA LEU A 374 -6.67 -32.39 12.30
C LEU A 374 -5.27 -32.88 12.66
N LEU A 375 -5.02 -33.26 13.92
CA LEU A 375 -3.75 -33.90 14.31
C LEU A 375 -3.53 -35.23 13.57
N GLU A 376 -4.55 -36.09 13.48
CA GLU A 376 -4.50 -37.34 12.70
C GLU A 376 -4.22 -37.05 11.21
N THR A 377 -4.89 -36.05 10.64
CA THR A 377 -4.69 -35.63 9.24
C THR A 377 -3.26 -35.14 8.98
N ILE A 378 -2.72 -34.37 9.93
CA ILE A 378 -1.37 -33.81 9.87
C ILE A 378 -0.29 -34.89 10.07
N GLU A 379 -0.53 -35.90 10.90
CA GLU A 379 0.41 -37.02 11.11
C GLU A 379 0.41 -38.02 9.95
N ALA A 380 -0.73 -38.25 9.32
CA ALA A 380 -0.85 -39.08 8.11
C ALA A 380 -0.42 -38.34 6.82
N GLY A 381 -0.42 -37.02 6.83
CA GLY A 381 -0.13 -36.16 5.68
C GLY A 381 1.35 -36.05 5.30
N PRO A 382 1.66 -35.47 4.13
CA PRO A 382 3.03 -35.24 3.72
C PRO A 382 3.70 -34.16 4.59
N GLU A 383 4.86 -34.50 5.14
CA GLU A 383 5.68 -33.57 5.91
C GLU A 383 6.18 -32.39 5.04
N PRO A 384 6.03 -31.12 5.48
CA PRO A 384 6.37 -29.95 4.67
C PRO A 384 7.84 -29.93 4.21
N ALA A 385 8.06 -29.73 2.92
CA ALA A 385 9.39 -29.72 2.31
C ALA A 385 10.14 -28.39 2.50
N ASP A 386 9.42 -27.28 2.66
CA ASP A 386 10.02 -25.93 2.72
C ASP A 386 10.20 -25.41 4.16
N PRO A 387 11.12 -24.45 4.39
CA PRO A 387 11.40 -23.94 5.75
C PRO A 387 10.23 -23.20 6.41
N VAL A 388 9.35 -22.57 5.64
CA VAL A 388 8.18 -21.82 6.16
C VAL A 388 7.10 -22.80 6.56
N GLY A 389 6.83 -23.80 5.73
CA GLY A 389 5.91 -24.89 6.04
C GLY A 389 6.28 -25.62 7.32
N ARG A 390 7.56 -25.96 7.52
CA ARG A 390 8.01 -26.60 8.77
C ARG A 390 7.90 -25.69 10.00
N ALA A 391 8.20 -24.41 9.86
CA ALA A 391 8.04 -23.46 10.96
C ALA A 391 6.57 -23.29 11.36
N ARG A 392 5.67 -23.17 10.37
CA ARG A 392 4.22 -23.08 10.58
C ARG A 392 3.67 -24.34 11.22
N TRP A 393 4.11 -25.52 10.77
CA TRP A 393 3.71 -26.80 11.35
C TRP A 393 4.14 -26.93 12.81
N ALA A 394 5.39 -26.63 13.13
CA ALA A 394 5.87 -26.61 14.52
C ALA A 394 5.06 -25.61 15.39
N ALA A 395 4.68 -24.46 14.83
CA ALA A 395 3.86 -23.47 15.52
C ALA A 395 2.42 -23.97 15.77
N ALA A 396 1.79 -24.61 14.78
CA ALA A 396 0.45 -25.17 14.88
C ALA A 396 0.39 -26.31 15.92
N ILE A 397 1.32 -27.26 15.84
CA ILE A 397 1.49 -28.33 16.83
C ILE A 397 1.73 -27.73 18.23
N GLY A 398 2.61 -26.74 18.35
CA GLY A 398 2.90 -26.10 19.64
C GLY A 398 1.72 -25.37 20.25
N ALA A 399 0.82 -24.81 19.44
CA ALA A 399 -0.39 -24.12 19.90
C ALA A 399 -1.40 -25.07 20.57
N THR A 400 -1.42 -26.35 20.17
CA THR A 400 -2.35 -27.34 20.74
C THR A 400 -2.16 -27.52 22.26
N PRO A 401 -3.21 -27.96 23.00
CA PRO A 401 -3.09 -28.35 24.40
C PRO A 401 -2.11 -29.51 24.63
N ALA A 402 -1.32 -29.44 25.70
CA ALA A 402 -0.29 -30.44 26.03
C ALA A 402 -0.84 -31.84 26.39
N ASN A 403 -2.15 -31.96 26.67
CA ASN A 403 -2.82 -33.24 26.85
C ASN A 403 -3.19 -33.95 25.53
N LEU A 404 -3.04 -33.27 24.38
CA LEU A 404 -3.26 -33.85 23.05
C LEU A 404 -1.93 -34.09 22.31
N VAL A 405 -0.98 -33.17 22.42
CA VAL A 405 0.38 -33.35 21.91
C VAL A 405 1.41 -33.16 23.01
N ASP A 406 2.14 -34.22 23.32
CA ASP A 406 3.22 -34.22 24.31
C ASP A 406 4.36 -33.26 23.93
N ASP A 407 5.07 -32.78 24.96
CA ASP A 407 6.14 -31.80 24.76
C ASP A 407 7.36 -32.36 24.01
N ALA A 408 7.67 -33.66 24.09
CA ALA A 408 8.80 -34.23 23.37
C ALA A 408 8.51 -34.31 21.85
N THR A 409 7.27 -34.62 21.47
CA THR A 409 6.80 -34.56 20.09
C THR A 409 6.79 -33.15 19.54
N PHE A 410 6.26 -32.18 20.29
CA PHE A 410 6.30 -30.77 19.89
C PHE A 410 7.75 -30.24 19.76
N ILE A 411 8.62 -30.49 20.75
CA ILE A 411 10.02 -30.03 20.71
C ILE A 411 10.78 -30.65 19.54
N ARG A 412 10.55 -31.93 19.21
CA ARG A 412 11.11 -32.55 18.00
C ARG A 412 10.73 -31.79 16.73
N ARG A 413 9.45 -31.43 16.55
CA ARG A 413 8.99 -30.64 15.39
C ARG A 413 9.58 -29.23 15.36
N LEU A 414 9.74 -28.59 16.52
CA LEU A 414 10.43 -27.29 16.62
C LEU A 414 11.92 -27.41 16.25
N ASP A 415 12.60 -28.47 16.67
CA ASP A 415 13.99 -28.75 16.33
C ASP A 415 14.15 -29.01 14.82
N ASP A 416 13.22 -29.76 14.20
CA ASP A 416 13.17 -29.99 12.75
C ASP A 416 13.00 -28.66 11.99
N ALA A 417 12.10 -27.79 12.43
CA ALA A 417 11.86 -26.47 11.83
C ALA A 417 13.10 -25.58 11.88
N TRP A 418 13.82 -25.55 13.00
CA TRP A 418 15.10 -24.85 13.11
C TRP A 418 16.21 -25.50 12.30
N SER A 419 16.18 -26.82 12.12
CA SER A 419 17.19 -27.55 11.34
C SER A 419 17.20 -27.16 9.85
N VAL A 420 16.08 -26.65 9.31
CA VAL A 420 15.96 -26.19 7.92
C VAL A 420 16.07 -24.66 7.77
N ASN A 421 15.74 -23.89 8.82
CA ASN A 421 15.83 -22.42 8.83
C ASN A 421 17.26 -21.92 9.15
N ARG A 422 18.25 -22.30 8.33
CA ARG A 422 19.68 -21.97 8.55
C ARG A 422 20.17 -20.68 7.89
N SER A 423 19.45 -20.14 6.92
CA SER A 423 19.82 -18.89 6.24
C SER A 423 19.02 -17.70 6.77
N VAL A 424 19.56 -16.49 6.65
CA VAL A 424 18.86 -15.26 7.04
C VAL A 424 17.56 -15.08 6.26
N ASP A 425 17.57 -15.38 4.96
CA ASP A 425 16.37 -15.28 4.11
C ASP A 425 15.28 -16.30 4.52
N ALA A 426 15.66 -17.53 4.87
CA ALA A 426 14.71 -18.53 5.38
C ALA A 426 14.14 -18.11 6.74
N MET A 427 14.99 -17.67 7.68
CA MET A 427 14.54 -17.18 8.98
C MET A 427 13.63 -15.94 8.87
N ILE A 428 13.87 -15.03 7.90
CA ILE A 428 12.97 -13.90 7.62
C ILE A 428 11.62 -14.39 7.05
N ALA A 429 11.63 -15.36 6.15
CA ALA A 429 10.41 -15.90 5.53
C ALA A 429 9.53 -16.72 6.50
N SER A 430 10.15 -17.32 7.52
CA SER A 430 9.54 -18.16 8.55
C SER A 430 9.33 -17.44 9.89
N PHE A 431 9.62 -16.15 9.96
CA PHE A 431 9.89 -15.43 11.21
C PHE A 431 8.72 -15.46 12.20
N GLU A 432 7.51 -15.19 11.74
CA GLU A 432 6.31 -15.17 12.59
C GLU A 432 5.96 -16.57 13.13
N TRP A 433 6.20 -17.61 12.34
CA TRP A 433 5.92 -18.99 12.73
C TRP A 433 6.94 -19.49 13.75
N LEU A 434 8.23 -19.22 13.54
CA LEU A 434 9.26 -19.53 14.53
C LEU A 434 9.02 -18.77 15.85
N ALA A 435 8.59 -17.51 15.79
CA ALA A 435 8.21 -16.76 16.99
C ALA A 435 7.01 -17.37 17.73
N HIS A 436 5.95 -17.77 17.01
CA HIS A 436 4.80 -18.46 17.61
C HIS A 436 5.20 -19.81 18.24
N ALA A 437 6.05 -20.60 17.57
CA ALA A 437 6.49 -21.89 18.08
C ALA A 437 7.40 -21.74 19.32
N GLU A 438 8.35 -20.80 19.33
CA GLU A 438 9.18 -20.51 20.51
C GLU A 438 8.34 -19.96 21.67
N ARG A 439 7.25 -19.21 21.40
CA ARG A 439 6.28 -18.83 22.44
C ARG A 439 5.55 -20.03 23.03
N SER A 440 5.09 -20.95 22.20
CA SER A 440 4.46 -22.19 22.69
C SER A 440 5.42 -23.02 23.54
N ARG A 441 6.72 -23.09 23.16
CA ARG A 441 7.78 -23.66 24.00
C ARG A 441 7.93 -22.94 25.33
N ALA A 442 7.98 -21.62 25.34
CA ALA A 442 8.12 -20.85 26.58
C ALA A 442 6.93 -21.09 27.52
N ARG A 443 5.70 -21.15 26.99
CA ARG A 443 4.47 -21.44 27.77
C ARG A 443 4.45 -22.86 28.33
N ARG A 444 4.81 -23.88 27.53
CA ARG A 444 4.80 -25.30 27.93
C ARG A 444 5.92 -25.63 28.92
N THR A 445 7.15 -25.15 28.67
CA THR A 445 8.34 -25.57 29.41
C THR A 445 8.81 -24.59 30.50
N GLY A 446 8.33 -23.34 30.49
CA GLY A 446 8.78 -22.27 31.38
C GLY A 446 10.24 -21.80 31.16
N GLY A 447 10.99 -22.44 30.26
CA GLY A 447 12.41 -22.22 30.04
C GLY A 447 12.72 -21.28 28.88
N ALA A 448 13.73 -20.42 29.06
CA ALA A 448 14.29 -19.62 27.97
C ALA A 448 14.93 -20.52 26.90
N SER A 449 14.79 -20.13 25.63
CA SER A 449 15.37 -20.84 24.49
C SER A 449 16.60 -20.09 23.96
N PRO A 450 17.74 -20.75 23.72
CA PRO A 450 18.93 -20.09 23.15
C PRO A 450 18.67 -19.58 21.73
N ARG A 451 17.62 -20.08 21.06
CA ARG A 451 17.24 -19.69 19.69
C ARG A 451 16.57 -18.31 19.63
N LEU A 452 16.14 -17.75 20.77
CA LEU A 452 15.62 -16.38 20.83
C LEU A 452 16.66 -15.34 20.40
N ALA A 453 17.95 -15.61 20.58
CA ALA A 453 19.01 -14.74 20.08
C ALA A 453 18.99 -14.61 18.54
N ALA A 454 18.71 -15.70 17.82
CA ALA A 454 18.58 -15.69 16.36
C ALA A 454 17.34 -14.90 15.92
N LEU A 455 16.19 -15.10 16.56
CA LEU A 455 14.98 -14.33 16.27
C LEU A 455 15.15 -12.84 16.58
N ARG A 456 15.86 -12.47 17.65
CA ARG A 456 16.20 -11.07 17.95
C ARG A 456 17.15 -10.47 16.91
N ALA A 457 18.13 -11.22 16.42
CA ALA A 457 19.00 -10.77 15.32
C ALA A 457 18.22 -10.55 14.02
N VAL A 458 17.21 -11.38 13.72
CA VAL A 458 16.30 -11.21 12.57
C VAL A 458 15.41 -9.98 12.76
N ARG A 459 14.78 -9.80 13.93
CA ARG A 459 14.03 -8.59 14.31
C ARG A 459 14.87 -7.33 14.07
N ASP A 460 16.07 -7.28 14.64
CA ASP A 460 16.93 -6.09 14.56
C ASP A 460 17.38 -5.83 13.11
N SER A 461 17.67 -6.90 12.34
CA SER A 461 17.96 -6.81 10.90
C SER A 461 16.79 -6.31 10.04
N LEU A 462 15.56 -6.59 10.46
CA LEU A 462 14.35 -6.07 9.82
C LEU A 462 14.11 -4.61 10.22
N LEU A 463 14.31 -4.23 11.48
CA LEU A 463 14.17 -2.85 11.96
C LEU A 463 15.19 -1.89 11.31
N LEU A 464 16.38 -2.37 10.92
CA LEU A 464 17.32 -1.60 10.07
C LEU A 464 16.78 -1.27 8.67
N ARG A 465 15.71 -1.94 8.22
CA ARG A 465 14.99 -1.70 6.96
C ARG A 465 13.62 -1.06 7.19
N GLN A 466 13.32 -0.63 8.41
CA GLN A 466 12.10 0.12 8.68
C GLN A 466 12.25 1.54 8.15
N GLU A 467 11.25 2.02 7.43
CA GLU A 467 11.19 3.43 7.08
C GLU A 467 11.05 4.29 8.35
N THR A 468 11.95 5.24 8.53
CA THR A 468 12.04 6.05 9.75
C THR A 468 11.66 7.51 9.54
N ASP A 469 11.67 8.00 8.30
CA ASP A 469 11.28 9.38 7.99
C ASP A 469 9.80 9.61 8.35
N PRO A 470 9.47 10.42 9.38
CA PRO A 470 8.09 10.65 9.79
C PRO A 470 7.32 11.54 8.80
N THR A 471 7.99 12.18 7.85
CA THR A 471 7.35 13.06 6.86
C THR A 471 6.59 12.28 5.79
N ILE A 472 7.00 11.04 5.49
CA ILE A 472 6.40 10.23 4.42
C ILE A 472 5.37 9.22 4.94
N ASP A 473 4.46 8.82 4.06
CA ASP A 473 3.40 7.86 4.38
C ASP A 473 3.92 6.43 4.57
N LEU A 474 5.14 6.12 4.13
CA LEU A 474 5.75 4.80 4.31
C LEU A 474 6.32 4.57 5.73
N ALA A 475 6.39 5.61 6.57
CA ALA A 475 6.94 5.56 7.93
C ALA A 475 6.44 4.35 8.75
N GLY A 476 7.38 3.59 9.29
CA GLY A 476 7.13 2.40 10.10
C GLY A 476 6.92 1.10 9.30
N GLY A 477 6.74 1.18 7.98
CA GLY A 477 6.72 0.03 7.09
C GLY A 477 8.12 -0.54 6.87
N LEU A 478 8.21 -1.82 6.47
CA LEU A 478 9.48 -2.51 6.22
C LEU A 478 9.78 -2.56 4.72
N GLU A 479 11.01 -2.21 4.33
CA GLU A 479 11.47 -2.32 2.94
C GLU A 479 11.78 -3.79 2.60
N LEU A 480 10.83 -4.48 1.96
CA LEU A 480 10.89 -5.92 1.69
C LEU A 480 11.06 -6.20 0.20
N ARG A 481 12.02 -7.07 -0.12
CA ARG A 481 12.30 -7.48 -1.51
C ARG A 481 11.16 -8.34 -2.08
N ALA A 482 10.85 -8.12 -3.35
CA ALA A 482 9.97 -8.91 -4.19
C ALA A 482 10.69 -9.13 -5.52
N GLY A 483 11.47 -10.22 -5.61
CA GLY A 483 12.43 -10.42 -6.70
C GLY A 483 13.40 -9.24 -6.81
N ASN A 484 13.40 -8.57 -7.96
CA ASN A 484 14.29 -7.44 -8.27
C ASN A 484 13.77 -6.08 -7.77
N ARG A 485 12.59 -6.01 -7.12
CA ARG A 485 12.04 -4.79 -6.54
C ARG A 485 12.12 -4.83 -5.01
N SER A 486 12.16 -3.65 -4.40
CA SER A 486 12.08 -3.47 -2.96
C SER A 486 10.94 -2.49 -2.71
N THR A 487 10.00 -2.83 -1.85
CA THR A 487 8.78 -2.05 -1.61
C THR A 487 8.36 -2.10 -0.16
N VAL A 488 7.75 -1.00 0.30
CA VAL A 488 7.13 -0.87 1.61
C VAL A 488 5.62 -1.05 1.43
N ASP A 489 5.10 -2.21 1.82
CA ASP A 489 3.74 -2.65 1.54
C ASP A 489 3.20 -3.59 2.64
N ALA A 490 1.97 -4.07 2.50
CA ALA A 490 1.26 -4.89 3.48
C ALA A 490 2.00 -6.17 3.90
N ARG A 491 2.99 -6.65 3.12
CA ARG A 491 3.85 -7.77 3.54
C ARG A 491 4.67 -7.46 4.80
N THR A 492 4.78 -6.19 5.19
CA THR A 492 5.28 -5.73 6.50
C THR A 492 4.56 -6.43 7.68
N LEU A 493 3.27 -6.75 7.53
CA LEU A 493 2.44 -7.25 8.63
C LEU A 493 2.86 -8.63 9.11
N ARG A 494 3.38 -9.50 8.24
CA ARG A 494 3.89 -10.84 8.60
C ARG A 494 5.07 -10.77 9.58
N PRO A 495 6.21 -10.12 9.25
CA PRO A 495 7.27 -9.93 10.22
C PRO A 495 6.84 -9.08 11.41
N GLY A 496 5.90 -8.14 11.23
CA GLY A 496 5.27 -7.40 12.33
C GLY A 496 4.59 -8.29 13.36
N LEU A 497 3.81 -9.29 12.94
CA LEU A 497 3.22 -10.31 13.81
C LEU A 497 4.32 -11.06 14.58
N GLY A 498 5.37 -11.52 13.89
CA GLY A 498 6.51 -12.18 14.54
C GLY A 498 7.20 -11.29 15.58
N MET A 499 7.38 -10.00 15.30
CA MET A 499 7.94 -9.06 16.27
C MET A 499 7.03 -8.90 17.50
N ALA A 500 5.72 -8.80 17.32
CA ALA A 500 4.77 -8.65 18.43
C ALA A 500 4.75 -9.89 19.33
N VAL A 501 4.78 -11.09 18.73
CA VAL A 501 4.89 -12.36 19.46
C VAL A 501 6.20 -12.44 20.27
N LEU A 502 7.31 -11.90 19.74
CA LEU A 502 8.60 -11.85 20.45
C LEU A 502 8.62 -10.89 21.64
N GLU A 503 7.80 -9.83 21.66
CA GLU A 503 7.73 -8.91 22.80
C GLU A 503 7.22 -9.59 24.08
N HIS A 504 6.50 -10.72 23.93
CA HIS A 504 6.04 -11.57 25.04
C HIS A 504 7.09 -12.56 25.57
N LEU A 505 8.31 -12.57 25.04
CA LEU A 505 9.35 -13.56 25.40
C LEU A 505 10.49 -12.94 26.23
N PRO A 506 10.95 -13.58 27.33
CA PRO A 506 11.90 -12.99 28.28
C PRO A 506 13.18 -12.43 27.62
N GLY A 507 13.41 -11.13 27.77
CA GLY A 507 14.54 -10.39 27.21
C GLY A 507 15.48 -9.83 28.29
N ASP A 508 16.78 -9.83 27.98
CA ASP A 508 17.84 -9.40 28.90
C ASP A 508 18.47 -8.04 28.50
N ASP A 509 18.06 -7.45 27.37
CA ASP A 509 18.60 -6.19 26.82
C ASP A 509 17.49 -5.11 26.72
N LEU A 510 17.46 -4.25 27.74
CA LEU A 510 16.48 -3.16 27.88
C LEU A 510 16.53 -2.13 26.73
N ASP A 511 17.69 -1.94 26.08
CA ASP A 511 17.82 -1.01 24.96
C ASP A 511 17.37 -1.66 23.65
N ALA A 512 17.64 -2.94 23.45
CA ALA A 512 17.04 -3.71 22.35
C ALA A 512 15.52 -3.78 22.47
N ASP A 513 14.98 -3.97 23.67
CA ASP A 513 13.53 -4.01 23.90
C ASP A 513 12.89 -2.61 23.82
N ARG A 514 13.66 -1.52 24.01
CA ARG A 514 13.20 -0.16 23.66
C ARG A 514 13.16 0.05 22.15
N ARG A 515 14.17 -0.43 21.40
CA ARG A 515 14.19 -0.38 19.92
C ARG A 515 13.06 -1.21 19.32
N ALA A 516 12.81 -2.41 19.85
CA ALA A 516 11.71 -3.29 19.43
C ALA A 516 10.35 -2.58 19.54
N ARG A 517 10.02 -2.06 20.72
CA ARG A 517 8.75 -1.33 20.95
C ARG A 517 8.59 -0.09 20.07
N ALA A 518 9.67 0.68 19.87
CA ALA A 518 9.64 1.84 18.98
C ALA A 518 9.44 1.45 17.50
N GLY A 519 9.96 0.27 17.11
CA GLY A 519 9.73 -0.38 15.83
C GLY A 519 8.30 -0.87 15.67
N MET A 520 7.76 -1.56 16.68
CA MET A 520 6.37 -2.04 16.73
C MET A 520 5.37 -0.89 16.60
N GLN A 521 5.58 0.21 17.33
CA GLN A 521 4.79 1.45 17.17
C GLN A 521 4.84 1.99 15.74
N GLY A 522 5.99 1.86 15.06
CA GLY A 522 6.12 2.15 13.63
C GLY A 522 5.24 1.24 12.77
N ILE A 523 5.31 -0.08 12.97
CA ILE A 523 4.52 -1.06 12.22
C ILE A 523 3.01 -0.85 12.41
N VAL A 524 2.55 -0.61 13.65
CA VAL A 524 1.14 -0.31 13.94
C VAL A 524 0.71 1.02 13.32
N ARG A 525 1.59 2.04 13.27
CA ARG A 525 1.35 3.29 12.52
C ARG A 525 1.24 3.03 11.00
N PHE A 526 2.05 2.15 10.44
CA PHE A 526 1.98 1.80 9.02
C PHE A 526 0.74 0.99 8.68
N LEU A 527 0.32 0.05 9.53
CA LEU A 527 -0.97 -0.65 9.46
C LEU A 527 -2.12 0.36 9.38
N ARG A 528 -2.15 1.35 10.27
CA ARG A 528 -3.13 2.46 10.22
C ARG A 528 -3.07 3.28 8.93
N GLN A 529 -1.89 3.42 8.31
CA GLN A 529 -1.76 4.11 7.02
C GLN A 529 -2.30 3.29 5.85
N LEU A 530 -2.29 1.95 5.94
CA LEU A 530 -2.89 1.04 4.96
C LEU A 530 -4.41 0.89 5.13
N GLU A 531 -4.93 1.10 6.35
CA GLU A 531 -6.37 1.09 6.63
C GLU A 531 -7.14 2.04 5.70
N THR A 532 -8.27 1.59 5.18
CA THR A 532 -9.23 2.42 4.47
C THR A 532 -10.33 2.85 5.44
N ALA A 533 -10.14 4.01 6.09
CA ALA A 533 -11.19 4.64 6.89
C ALA A 533 -12.41 4.98 6.01
N GLU A 534 -13.63 5.05 6.56
CA GLU A 534 -14.85 5.26 5.77
C GLU A 534 -14.76 6.52 4.88
N ARG A 535 -14.23 7.62 5.43
CA ARG A 535 -14.07 8.89 4.72
C ARG A 535 -13.09 8.82 3.54
N ASP A 536 -12.15 7.89 3.57
CA ASP A 536 -11.23 7.61 2.47
C ASP A 536 -11.84 6.60 1.49
N ALA A 537 -12.57 5.60 2.02
CA ALA A 537 -13.31 4.63 1.23
C ALA A 537 -14.28 5.31 0.27
N ARG A 538 -14.99 6.36 0.73
CA ARG A 538 -15.95 7.15 -0.07
C ARG A 538 -15.37 7.78 -1.35
N LEU A 539 -14.05 7.78 -1.55
CA LEU A 539 -13.41 8.19 -2.81
C LEU A 539 -13.36 7.07 -3.87
N LEU A 540 -13.82 5.86 -3.53
CA LEU A 540 -13.76 4.62 -4.31
C LEU A 540 -15.18 4.13 -4.68
N PRO A 541 -15.40 3.53 -5.86
CA PRO A 541 -16.71 2.96 -6.24
C PRO A 541 -17.26 1.93 -5.23
N GLY A 542 -16.37 1.10 -4.68
CA GLY A 542 -16.67 0.01 -3.75
C GLY A 542 -16.75 0.38 -2.27
N TRP A 543 -16.94 1.67 -1.92
CA TRP A 543 -16.64 2.21 -0.60
C TRP A 543 -17.23 1.46 0.61
N ARG A 544 -18.47 0.98 0.50
CA ARG A 544 -19.16 0.27 1.60
C ARG A 544 -18.46 -1.04 1.97
N LYS A 545 -17.98 -1.79 0.98
CA LYS A 545 -17.20 -3.03 1.20
C LYS A 545 -15.74 -2.72 1.54
N ALA A 546 -15.21 -1.61 1.03
CA ALA A 546 -13.81 -1.22 1.25
C ALA A 546 -13.52 -0.69 2.67
N THR A 547 -14.53 -0.14 3.36
CA THR A 547 -14.37 0.43 4.71
C THR A 547 -13.82 -0.60 5.69
N GLY A 548 -12.78 -0.21 6.44
CA GLY A 548 -12.13 -1.05 7.46
C GLY A 548 -11.10 -2.04 6.95
N GLY A 549 -11.02 -2.29 5.64
CA GLY A 549 -10.01 -3.18 5.05
C GLY A 549 -8.65 -2.51 4.87
N LEU A 550 -7.58 -3.30 4.87
CA LEU A 550 -6.20 -2.86 4.65
C LEU A 550 -5.83 -2.94 3.17
N ARG A 551 -5.37 -1.81 2.62
CA ARG A 551 -4.80 -1.76 1.28
C ARG A 551 -3.49 -2.55 1.21
N ILE A 552 -3.23 -3.21 0.08
CA ILE A 552 -1.97 -3.92 -0.15
C ILE A 552 -0.75 -2.99 -0.13
N ALA A 553 -0.93 -1.71 -0.49
CA ALA A 553 0.07 -0.64 -0.39
C ALA A 553 -0.63 0.73 -0.41
N PRO A 554 -0.02 1.83 0.08
CA PRO A 554 -0.68 3.12 0.16
C PRO A 554 -1.17 3.69 -1.19
N TRP A 555 -0.52 3.31 -2.29
CA TRP A 555 -0.87 3.68 -3.68
C TRP A 555 -1.83 2.70 -4.38
N SER A 556 -2.36 1.70 -3.69
CA SER A 556 -3.31 0.72 -4.24
C SER A 556 -4.61 0.77 -3.48
N ALA A 557 -5.74 0.64 -4.18
CA ALA A 557 -7.05 0.48 -3.55
C ALA A 557 -7.33 -0.98 -3.15
N ARG A 558 -6.63 -1.96 -3.74
CA ARG A 558 -6.88 -3.40 -3.51
C ARG A 558 -6.59 -3.78 -2.06
N GLN A 559 -7.44 -4.65 -1.50
CA GLN A 559 -7.38 -5.08 -0.10
C GLN A 559 -7.25 -6.59 -0.04
N SER A 560 -6.32 -7.08 0.79
CA SER A 560 -6.01 -8.50 0.85
C SER A 560 -6.55 -9.18 2.10
N VAL A 561 -7.18 -10.34 1.92
CA VAL A 561 -7.72 -11.18 3.00
C VAL A 561 -6.60 -11.59 3.96
N ALA A 562 -5.46 -12.05 3.43
CA ALA A 562 -4.29 -12.42 4.22
C ALA A 562 -3.71 -11.24 5.01
N ALA A 563 -3.67 -10.04 4.42
CA ALA A 563 -3.20 -8.83 5.10
C ALA A 563 -4.15 -8.43 6.24
N ASN A 564 -5.46 -8.42 6.00
CA ASN A 564 -6.48 -8.18 7.02
C ASN A 564 -6.37 -9.16 8.19
N ALA A 565 -6.30 -10.46 7.91
CA ALA A 565 -6.19 -11.51 8.92
C ALA A 565 -4.90 -11.40 9.74
N THR A 566 -3.75 -11.21 9.07
CA THR A 566 -2.45 -11.00 9.73
C THR A 566 -2.46 -9.76 10.62
N ALA A 567 -3.13 -8.68 10.22
CA ALA A 567 -3.25 -7.47 11.01
C ALA A 567 -4.14 -7.64 12.25
N VAL A 568 -5.22 -8.43 12.17
CA VAL A 568 -6.03 -8.76 13.35
C VAL A 568 -5.19 -9.50 14.39
N LEU A 569 -4.41 -10.50 13.94
CA LEU A 569 -3.46 -11.23 14.79
C LEU A 569 -2.38 -10.30 15.37
N LEU A 570 -1.77 -9.43 14.54
CA LEU A 570 -0.77 -8.45 15.00
C LEU A 570 -1.34 -7.50 16.06
N LEU A 571 -2.57 -7.00 15.87
CA LEU A 571 -3.25 -6.11 16.82
C LEU A 571 -3.64 -6.82 18.12
N LEU A 572 -3.91 -8.13 18.09
CA LEU A 572 -4.06 -8.93 19.31
C LEU A 572 -2.73 -9.02 20.07
N GLU A 573 -1.67 -9.42 19.39
CA GLU A 573 -0.34 -9.62 20.00
C GLU A 573 0.30 -8.32 20.50
N SER A 574 0.04 -7.18 19.83
CA SER A 574 0.58 -5.86 20.22
C SER A 574 -0.26 -5.09 21.25
N THR A 575 -1.38 -5.66 21.72
CA THR A 575 -2.23 -5.02 22.75
C THR A 575 -2.63 -5.91 23.92
N GLY A 576 -2.25 -7.20 23.90
CA GLY A 576 -2.45 -8.17 24.98
C GLY A 576 -1.32 -8.20 26.02
#